data_AF-A0A143ZTG5-F1
#
_entry.id   AF-A0A143ZTG5-F1
#
_cell.length_a   1.000
_cell.length_b   1.000
_cell.length_c   1.000
_cell.angle_alpha   90.00
_cell.angle_beta   90.00
_cell.angle_gamma   90.00
#
_symmetry.space_group_name_H-M   'P 1'
#
loop_
_entity.id
_entity.type
_entity.pdbx_description
1 polymer ?
#
loop_
_entity_poly.entity_id
_entity_poly.type
_entity_poly.pdbx_seq_one_letter_code
_entity_poly.pdbx_strand_id
1 'polypeptide(L)'
;MIRTQGLTVQLCRYKVTYGPEENTKEIGCPTQEEADNLAKLLSGTVSPIDPDGDAWMDGITLPADTTNPMAVALAIKDAGEAAYLSSIYIPSPVDSVAALGRALISTLELEDGAKVAVSGLYEDWSLGKYSVGDIRNQGGQTWECYQAHDNATHPDIVPGNPAWYTFWRPLHGTSSQMARPWVAPTGAHDIYHAGEYMIYTDGKTYRCKQDSAYSPDDQPSAWEIV
;
A
#
# COMPACT_ATOMS: atom_id res chain seq x y z
N MET A 1 29.30 1.94 -18.23
CA MET A 1 28.66 3.28 -18.29
C MET A 1 27.18 3.10 -18.60
N ILE A 2 26.29 3.87 -17.98
CA ILE A 2 24.84 3.77 -18.20
C ILE A 2 24.26 5.10 -18.68
N ARG A 3 23.10 5.05 -19.35
CA ARG A 3 22.25 6.20 -19.62
C ARG A 3 20.78 5.85 -19.36
N THR A 4 19.91 6.85 -19.39
CA THR A 4 18.47 6.65 -19.33
C THR A 4 17.79 7.19 -20.58
N GLN A 5 16.94 6.39 -21.20
CA GLN A 5 16.03 6.81 -22.27
C GLN A 5 14.60 6.79 -21.70
N GLY A 6 14.06 7.96 -21.37
CA GLY A 6 12.85 8.04 -20.56
C GLY A 6 13.09 7.36 -19.20
N LEU A 7 12.28 6.33 -18.90
CA LEU A 7 12.38 5.52 -17.68
C LEU A 7 13.17 4.23 -17.87
N THR A 8 13.76 4.00 -19.03
CA THR A 8 14.53 2.78 -19.30
C THR A 8 16.02 3.04 -19.13
N VAL A 9 16.66 2.25 -18.28
CA VAL A 9 18.12 2.22 -18.16
C VAL A 9 18.71 1.50 -19.37
N GLN A 10 19.73 2.09 -19.98
CA GLN A 10 20.45 1.52 -21.10
C GLN A 10 21.94 1.46 -20.80
N LEU A 11 22.52 0.32 -21.11
CA LEU A 11 23.95 0.09 -20.97
C LEU A 11 24.70 0.66 -22.17
N CYS A 12 25.66 1.55 -21.92
CA CYS A 12 26.51 2.12 -22.95
C CYS A 12 27.65 1.15 -23.26
N ARG A 13 27.74 0.72 -24.51
CA ARG A 13 28.80 -0.18 -25.04
C ARG A 13 29.90 0.59 -25.76
N TYR A 14 29.67 1.87 -26.03
CA TYR A 14 30.60 2.76 -26.75
C TYR A 14 30.66 4.12 -26.08
N LYS A 15 31.80 4.80 -26.23
CA LYS A 15 32.06 6.16 -25.79
C LYS A 15 32.45 7.02 -26.97
N VAL A 16 31.87 8.21 -27.05
CA VAL A 16 32.28 9.26 -27.98
C VAL A 16 33.03 10.33 -27.20
N THR A 17 34.29 10.55 -27.56
CA THR A 17 35.16 11.57 -26.96
C THR A 17 35.33 12.73 -27.94
N TYR A 18 35.06 13.97 -27.52
CA TYR A 18 35.08 15.15 -28.41
C TYR A 18 35.50 16.43 -27.67
N GLY A 19 35.89 17.46 -28.43
CA GLY A 19 36.37 18.74 -27.90
C GLY A 19 37.90 18.87 -27.92
N PRO A 20 38.43 20.06 -27.55
CA PRO A 20 39.88 20.27 -27.47
C PRO A 20 40.47 19.43 -26.33
N GLU A 21 41.76 19.07 -26.42
CA GLU A 21 42.44 18.23 -25.43
C GLU A 21 42.28 18.76 -24.00
N GLU A 22 42.37 20.09 -23.83
CA GLU A 22 42.23 20.79 -22.54
C GLU A 22 40.82 20.77 -21.95
N ASN A 23 39.78 20.40 -22.73
CA ASN A 23 38.39 20.35 -22.28
C ASN A 23 37.61 19.24 -23.01
N THR A 24 38.15 18.03 -22.91
CA THR A 24 37.57 16.84 -23.53
C THR A 24 36.26 16.45 -22.86
N LYS A 25 35.23 16.13 -23.65
CA LYS A 25 33.92 15.66 -23.19
C LYS A 25 33.66 14.23 -23.65
N GLU A 26 32.84 13.52 -22.90
CA GLU A 26 32.52 12.11 -23.15
C GLU A 26 31.00 11.88 -23.16
N ILE A 27 30.51 11.11 -24.14
CA ILE A 27 29.10 10.68 -24.21
C ILE A 27 29.05 9.17 -24.44
N GLY A 28 28.26 8.47 -23.62
CA GLY A 28 28.01 7.03 -23.76
C GLY A 28 26.90 6.72 -24.77
N CYS A 29 27.11 5.70 -25.59
CA CYS A 29 26.17 5.21 -26.59
C CYS A 29 25.94 3.70 -26.42
N PRO A 30 24.68 3.20 -26.44
CA PRO A 30 24.39 1.77 -26.36
C PRO A 30 24.76 0.96 -27.60
N THR A 31 24.81 1.58 -28.78
CA THR A 31 25.09 0.94 -30.07
C THR A 31 26.22 1.62 -30.83
N GLN A 32 26.92 0.86 -31.69
CA GLN A 32 27.99 1.39 -32.55
C GLN A 32 27.46 2.44 -33.53
N GLU A 33 26.31 2.17 -34.14
CA GLU A 33 25.68 3.07 -35.11
C GLU A 33 25.39 4.45 -34.51
N GLU A 34 24.84 4.48 -33.30
CA GLU A 34 24.59 5.73 -32.57
C GLU A 34 25.89 6.46 -32.26
N ALA A 35 26.93 5.74 -31.82
CA ALA A 35 28.24 6.31 -31.52
C ALA A 35 28.91 6.91 -32.77
N ASP A 36 28.86 6.22 -33.90
CA ASP A 36 29.44 6.67 -35.18
C ASP A 36 28.74 7.92 -35.70
N ASN A 37 27.41 7.96 -35.61
CA ASN A 37 26.62 9.11 -36.02
C ASN A 37 26.93 10.34 -35.14
N LEU A 38 27.07 10.14 -33.82
CA LEU A 38 27.40 11.20 -32.89
C LEU A 38 28.85 11.69 -33.05
N ALA A 39 29.80 10.77 -33.26
CA ALA A 39 31.20 11.12 -33.49
C ALA A 39 31.37 11.97 -34.76
N LYS A 40 30.66 11.65 -35.86
CA LYS A 40 30.63 12.49 -37.06
C LYS A 40 30.09 13.89 -36.79
N LEU A 41 29.01 13.99 -36.02
CA LEU A 41 28.38 15.28 -35.70
C LEU A 41 29.28 16.17 -34.83
N LEU A 42 29.96 15.57 -33.84
CA LEU A 42 30.75 16.28 -32.85
C LEU A 42 32.24 16.40 -33.21
N SER A 43 32.66 15.88 -34.37
CA SER A 43 34.08 15.71 -34.73
C SER A 43 34.87 14.96 -33.64
N GLY A 44 34.26 13.92 -33.10
CA GLY A 44 34.81 13.10 -32.01
C GLY A 44 35.35 11.74 -32.46
N THR A 45 35.87 10.97 -31.51
CA THR A 45 36.37 9.60 -31.70
C THR A 45 35.53 8.60 -30.92
N VAL A 46 35.30 7.42 -31.50
CA VAL A 46 34.54 6.33 -30.87
C VAL A 46 35.51 5.31 -30.27
N SER A 47 35.25 4.89 -29.04
CA SER A 47 35.96 3.81 -28.36
C SER A 47 34.94 2.83 -27.74
N PRO A 48 35.17 1.50 -27.81
CA PRO A 48 34.33 0.55 -27.09
C PRO A 48 34.50 0.72 -25.57
N ILE A 49 33.44 0.42 -24.82
CA ILE A 49 33.42 0.35 -23.36
C ILE A 49 33.08 -1.10 -23.00
N ASP A 50 33.89 -1.71 -22.14
CA ASP A 50 33.52 -2.98 -21.53
C ASP A 50 32.45 -2.73 -20.45
N PRO A 51 31.23 -3.30 -20.60
CA PRO A 51 30.20 -3.15 -19.59
C PRO A 51 30.38 -4.06 -18.36
N ASP A 52 31.44 -4.88 -18.30
CA ASP A 52 31.60 -5.94 -17.28
C ASP A 52 31.22 -5.47 -15.86
N GLY A 53 30.34 -6.24 -15.21
CA GLY A 53 29.72 -5.94 -13.91
C GLY A 53 28.41 -5.14 -13.93
N ASP A 54 28.07 -4.43 -15.00
CA ASP A 54 26.85 -3.59 -15.09
C ASP A 54 25.81 -4.12 -16.10
N ALA A 55 26.08 -5.26 -16.75
CA ALA A 55 25.22 -5.78 -17.84
C ALA A 55 23.78 -6.08 -17.41
N TRP A 56 23.58 -6.47 -16.15
CA TRP A 56 22.27 -6.72 -15.53
C TRP A 56 21.35 -5.50 -15.50
N MET A 57 21.91 -4.30 -15.67
CA MET A 57 21.15 -3.06 -15.66
C MET A 57 20.44 -2.73 -16.98
N ASP A 58 20.85 -3.36 -18.09
CA ASP A 58 20.33 -3.02 -19.41
C ASP A 58 18.84 -3.39 -19.52
N GLY A 59 17.99 -2.39 -19.79
CA GLY A 59 16.55 -2.58 -19.92
C GLY A 59 15.74 -2.47 -18.64
N ILE A 60 16.36 -2.18 -17.48
CA ILE A 60 15.62 -1.90 -16.24
C ILE A 60 14.63 -0.74 -16.50
N THR A 61 13.36 -0.96 -16.16
CA THR A 61 12.32 0.07 -16.22
C THR A 61 12.13 0.66 -14.83
N LEU A 62 12.38 1.96 -14.71
CA LEU A 62 12.25 2.72 -13.47
C LEU A 62 10.77 3.02 -13.15
N PRO A 63 10.42 3.27 -11.87
CA PRO A 63 9.06 3.62 -11.47
C PRO A 63 8.47 4.78 -12.27
N ALA A 64 7.17 4.72 -12.57
CA ALA A 64 6.48 5.69 -13.44
C ALA A 64 6.50 7.14 -12.91
N ASP A 65 6.64 7.31 -11.60
CA ASP A 65 6.73 8.58 -10.88
C ASP A 65 8.17 9.12 -10.74
N THR A 66 9.16 8.43 -11.33
CA THR A 66 10.56 8.85 -11.29
C THR A 66 10.77 10.18 -12.01
N THR A 67 11.12 11.22 -11.25
CA THR A 67 11.40 12.57 -11.77
C THR A 67 12.86 12.75 -12.23
N ASN A 68 13.78 11.96 -11.68
CA ASN A 68 15.20 11.96 -12.06
C ASN A 68 15.69 10.54 -12.37
N PRO A 69 15.45 10.04 -13.60
CA PRO A 69 15.79 8.67 -14.00
C PRO A 69 17.25 8.32 -13.80
N MET A 70 18.16 9.23 -14.15
CA MET A 70 19.60 8.98 -14.04
C MET A 70 20.04 8.81 -12.57
N ALA A 71 19.53 9.66 -11.66
CA ALA A 71 19.86 9.54 -10.24
C ALA A 71 19.40 8.21 -9.65
N VAL A 72 18.20 7.74 -10.01
CA VAL A 72 17.69 6.44 -9.57
C VAL A 72 18.49 5.29 -10.18
N ALA A 73 18.80 5.35 -11.47
CA ALA A 73 19.61 4.34 -12.13
C ALA A 73 21.00 4.21 -11.48
N LEU A 74 21.62 5.33 -11.12
CA LEU A 74 22.91 5.32 -10.42
C LEU A 74 22.80 4.74 -9.01
N ALA A 75 21.72 5.05 -8.27
CA ALA A 75 21.50 4.45 -6.95
C ALA A 75 21.31 2.92 -7.03
N ILE A 76 20.59 2.42 -8.06
CA ILE A 76 20.44 0.99 -8.31
C ILE A 76 21.81 0.36 -8.62
N LYS A 77 22.60 1.01 -9.48
CA LYS A 77 23.95 0.57 -9.83
C LYS A 77 24.86 0.45 -8.60
N ASP A 78 24.86 1.49 -7.76
CA ASP A 78 25.70 1.57 -6.56
C ASP A 78 25.28 0.54 -5.50
N ALA A 79 23.98 0.19 -5.44
CA ALA A 79 23.49 -0.90 -4.59
C ALA A 79 23.89 -2.30 -5.11
N GLY A 80 24.06 -2.44 -6.43
CA GLY A 80 24.54 -3.66 -7.08
C GLY A 80 23.46 -4.69 -7.40
N GLU A 81 23.81 -5.66 -8.25
CA GLU A 81 22.88 -6.65 -8.81
C GLU A 81 22.17 -7.46 -7.72
N ALA A 82 22.91 -7.93 -6.71
CA ALA A 82 22.33 -8.74 -5.63
C ALA A 82 21.24 -7.98 -4.84
N ALA A 83 21.46 -6.68 -4.59
CA ALA A 83 20.48 -5.84 -3.91
C ALA A 83 19.25 -5.59 -4.79
N TYR A 84 19.45 -5.36 -6.10
CA TYR A 84 18.37 -5.21 -7.07
C TYR A 84 17.53 -6.50 -7.22
N LEU A 85 18.17 -7.66 -7.36
CA LEU A 85 17.46 -8.93 -7.39
C LEU A 85 16.69 -9.17 -6.09
N SER A 86 17.28 -8.80 -4.95
CA SER A 86 16.60 -8.89 -3.66
C SER A 86 15.36 -8.01 -3.60
N SER A 87 15.39 -6.79 -4.15
CA SER A 87 14.21 -5.90 -4.16
C SER A 87 13.08 -6.39 -5.07
N ILE A 88 13.39 -7.23 -6.08
CA ILE A 88 12.37 -7.85 -6.95
C ILE A 88 11.79 -9.11 -6.31
N TYR A 89 12.64 -9.97 -5.76
CA TYR A 89 12.24 -11.35 -5.45
C TYR A 89 12.06 -11.62 -3.96
N ILE A 90 12.56 -10.76 -3.07
CA ILE A 90 12.46 -10.95 -1.63
C ILE A 90 11.46 -9.93 -1.08
N PRO A 91 10.33 -10.37 -0.52
CA PRO A 91 9.39 -9.48 0.15
C PRO A 91 10.07 -8.71 1.29
N SER A 92 9.61 -7.50 1.56
CA SER A 92 10.14 -6.77 2.71
C SER A 92 9.83 -7.52 4.03
N PRO A 93 10.60 -7.27 5.11
CA PRO A 93 10.26 -7.80 6.42
C PRO A 93 8.83 -7.45 6.87
N VAL A 94 8.35 -6.24 6.51
CA VAL A 94 6.98 -5.79 6.83
C VAL A 94 5.94 -6.61 6.06
N ASP A 95 6.13 -6.82 4.75
CA ASP A 95 5.21 -7.64 3.95
C ASP A 95 5.16 -9.08 4.44
N SER A 96 6.32 -9.61 4.82
CA SER A 96 6.45 -10.97 5.37
C SER A 96 5.72 -11.10 6.71
N VAL A 97 5.86 -10.12 7.61
CA VAL A 97 5.13 -10.09 8.89
C VAL A 97 3.64 -9.89 8.68
N ALA A 98 3.22 -9.07 7.73
CA ALA A 98 1.81 -8.89 7.39
C ALA A 98 1.19 -10.17 6.83
N ALA A 99 1.91 -10.90 5.97
CA ALA A 99 1.48 -12.18 5.45
C ALA A 99 1.36 -13.23 6.57
N LEU A 100 2.34 -13.31 7.47
CA LEU A 100 2.27 -14.18 8.64
C LEU A 100 1.09 -13.80 9.55
N GLY A 101 0.90 -12.51 9.83
CA GLY A 101 -0.20 -11.99 10.63
C GLY A 101 -1.56 -12.39 10.04
N ARG A 102 -1.76 -12.21 8.73
CA ARG A 102 -2.99 -12.65 8.04
C ARG A 102 -3.23 -14.16 8.15
N ALA A 103 -2.17 -14.97 8.02
CA ALA A 103 -2.28 -16.41 8.21
C ALA A 103 -2.69 -16.76 9.65
N LEU A 104 -2.09 -16.12 10.65
CA LEU A 104 -2.41 -16.36 12.06
C LEU A 104 -3.86 -15.99 12.39
N ILE A 105 -4.31 -14.77 12.04
CA ILE A 105 -5.68 -14.32 12.36
C ILE A 105 -6.76 -15.15 11.65
N SER A 106 -6.44 -15.81 10.53
CA SER A 106 -7.37 -16.74 9.86
C SER A 106 -7.62 -18.04 10.64
N THR A 107 -6.79 -18.32 11.65
CA THR A 107 -6.86 -19.55 12.48
C THR A 107 -7.28 -19.27 13.92
N LEU A 108 -7.22 -18.01 14.36
CA LEU A 108 -7.53 -17.61 15.71
C LEU A 108 -8.99 -17.14 15.81
N GLU A 109 -9.65 -17.51 16.89
CA GLU A 109 -10.88 -16.84 17.30
C GLU A 109 -10.50 -15.57 18.07
N LEU A 110 -10.77 -14.41 17.48
CA LEU A 110 -10.50 -13.11 18.07
C LEU A 110 -11.79 -12.44 18.51
N GLU A 111 -11.78 -11.82 19.69
CA GLU A 111 -12.83 -10.90 20.12
C GLU A 111 -12.74 -9.58 19.32
N ASP A 112 -13.83 -8.80 19.31
CA ASP A 112 -13.98 -7.65 18.42
C ASP A 112 -12.90 -6.57 18.64
N GLY A 113 -12.54 -6.28 19.90
CA GLY A 113 -11.43 -5.38 20.20
C GLY A 113 -10.08 -5.85 19.62
N ALA A 114 -9.81 -7.16 19.64
CA ALA A 114 -8.61 -7.74 19.05
C ALA A 114 -8.65 -7.68 17.51
N LYS A 115 -9.82 -7.92 16.89
CA LYS A 115 -10.02 -7.69 15.45
C LYS A 115 -9.73 -6.23 15.08
N VAL A 116 -10.24 -5.27 15.83
CA VAL A 116 -9.97 -3.84 15.60
C VAL A 116 -8.49 -3.50 15.77
N ALA A 117 -7.82 -4.08 16.76
CA ALA A 117 -6.39 -3.87 17.01
C ALA A 117 -5.50 -4.29 15.82
N VAL A 118 -5.89 -5.36 15.12
CA VAL A 118 -5.19 -5.87 13.93
C VAL A 118 -5.85 -5.46 12.62
N SER A 119 -6.75 -4.47 12.64
CA SER A 119 -7.60 -4.10 11.49
C SER A 119 -6.81 -3.80 10.21
N GLY A 120 -5.58 -3.30 10.32
CA GLY A 120 -4.70 -3.08 9.16
C GLY A 120 -4.26 -4.34 8.41
N LEU A 121 -4.57 -5.53 8.93
CA LEU A 121 -4.34 -6.81 8.25
C LEU A 121 -5.54 -7.28 7.42
N TYR A 122 -6.74 -6.70 7.64
CA TYR A 122 -7.92 -7.01 6.85
C TYR A 122 -7.98 -6.18 5.57
N GLU A 123 -8.57 -6.77 4.54
CA GLU A 123 -8.78 -6.11 3.25
C GLU A 123 -9.81 -4.98 3.37
N ASP A 124 -9.66 -3.99 2.50
CA ASP A 124 -10.72 -3.02 2.26
C ASP A 124 -11.91 -3.71 1.58
N TRP A 125 -13.12 -3.23 1.87
CA TRP A 125 -14.32 -3.74 1.22
C TRP A 125 -14.30 -3.49 -0.29
N SER A 126 -14.73 -4.48 -1.06
CA SER A 126 -14.95 -4.37 -2.51
C SER A 126 -16.21 -5.14 -2.94
N LEU A 127 -16.69 -4.94 -4.17
CA LEU A 127 -17.82 -5.73 -4.67
C LEU A 127 -17.43 -7.22 -4.76
N GLY A 128 -18.26 -8.10 -4.21
CA GLY A 128 -17.96 -9.52 -4.23
C GLY A 128 -18.99 -10.38 -3.50
N LYS A 129 -18.54 -11.58 -3.13
CA LYS A 129 -19.29 -12.56 -2.36
C LYS A 129 -18.67 -12.70 -0.99
N TYR A 130 -19.51 -12.65 0.05
CA TYR A 130 -19.08 -12.63 1.43
C TYR A 130 -19.77 -13.71 2.25
N SER A 131 -19.01 -14.34 3.14
CA SER A 131 -19.45 -15.34 4.10
C SER A 131 -19.61 -14.72 5.49
N VAL A 132 -20.34 -15.40 6.37
CA VAL A 132 -20.41 -15.01 7.78
C VAL A 132 -19.00 -15.09 8.41
N GLY A 133 -18.61 -14.05 9.14
CA GLY A 133 -17.29 -13.90 9.74
C GLY A 133 -16.27 -13.17 8.86
N ASP A 134 -16.59 -12.85 7.61
CA ASP A 134 -15.69 -12.05 6.77
C ASP A 134 -15.54 -10.64 7.35
N ILE A 135 -14.30 -10.17 7.48
CA ILE A 135 -13.99 -8.84 8.02
C ILE A 135 -13.49 -7.93 6.91
N ARG A 136 -14.01 -6.70 6.83
CA ARG A 136 -13.56 -5.68 5.85
C ARG A 136 -13.46 -4.30 6.46
N ASN A 137 -12.47 -3.53 6.02
CA ASN A 137 -12.36 -2.11 6.36
C ASN A 137 -13.15 -1.26 5.37
N GLN A 138 -13.87 -0.27 5.89
CA GLN A 138 -14.50 0.76 5.07
C GLN A 138 -14.89 1.99 5.87
N GLY A 139 -14.63 3.18 5.30
CA GLY A 139 -15.10 4.46 5.85
C GLY A 139 -14.53 4.78 7.25
N GLY A 140 -13.31 4.34 7.54
CA GLY A 140 -12.69 4.48 8.86
C GLY A 140 -13.24 3.53 9.92
N GLN A 141 -13.97 2.49 9.51
CA GLN A 141 -14.56 1.46 10.37
C GLN A 141 -14.14 0.06 9.92
N THR A 142 -14.13 -0.89 10.85
CA THR A 142 -13.95 -2.31 10.57
C THR A 142 -15.28 -3.02 10.76
N TRP A 143 -15.69 -3.79 9.76
CA TRP A 143 -17.00 -4.41 9.69
C TRP A 143 -16.87 -5.93 9.63
N GLU A 144 -17.80 -6.62 10.27
CA GLU A 144 -17.95 -8.07 10.16
C GLU A 144 -19.24 -8.39 9.42
N CYS A 145 -19.13 -9.22 8.39
CA CYS A 145 -20.25 -9.80 7.69
C CYS A 145 -20.90 -10.83 8.63
N TYR A 146 -22.08 -10.52 9.15
CA TYR A 146 -22.80 -11.44 10.03
C TYR A 146 -23.92 -12.20 9.29
N GLN A 147 -24.23 -11.80 8.05
CA GLN A 147 -25.09 -12.54 7.14
C GLN A 147 -24.43 -12.65 5.76
N ALA A 148 -24.27 -13.87 5.25
CA ALA A 148 -23.64 -14.10 3.95
C ALA A 148 -24.46 -13.47 2.82
N HIS A 149 -23.78 -12.90 1.82
CA HIS A 149 -24.41 -12.29 0.65
C HIS A 149 -23.51 -12.32 -0.59
N ASP A 150 -24.09 -11.99 -1.73
CA ASP A 150 -23.40 -11.89 -3.02
C ASP A 150 -23.88 -10.63 -3.75
N ASN A 151 -22.97 -9.71 -4.03
CA ASN A 151 -23.31 -8.47 -4.74
C ASN A 151 -23.75 -8.70 -6.19
N ALA A 152 -23.49 -9.87 -6.78
CA ALA A 152 -24.02 -10.21 -8.11
C ALA A 152 -25.55 -10.36 -8.12
N THR A 153 -26.14 -10.82 -7.01
CA THR A 153 -27.61 -10.95 -6.86
C THR A 153 -28.21 -9.85 -5.98
N HIS A 154 -27.40 -9.22 -5.13
CA HIS A 154 -27.79 -8.13 -4.21
C HIS A 154 -26.83 -6.94 -4.36
N PRO A 155 -26.89 -6.21 -5.50
CA PRO A 155 -25.94 -5.13 -5.81
C PRO A 155 -26.10 -3.89 -4.92
N ASP A 156 -27.17 -3.82 -4.13
CA ASP A 156 -27.47 -2.73 -3.19
C ASP A 156 -26.82 -2.90 -1.82
N ILE A 157 -26.28 -4.08 -1.49
CA ILE A 157 -25.53 -4.32 -0.24
C ILE A 157 -24.13 -3.72 -0.37
N VAL A 158 -24.07 -2.40 -0.28
CA VAL A 158 -22.85 -1.60 -0.42
C VAL A 158 -22.75 -0.56 0.70
N PRO A 159 -21.54 -0.14 1.10
CA PRO A 159 -21.35 0.83 2.17
C PRO A 159 -22.16 2.12 1.97
N GLY A 160 -22.84 2.57 3.03
CA GLY A 160 -23.69 3.77 3.02
C GLY A 160 -25.13 3.54 2.53
N ASN A 161 -25.45 2.38 1.95
CA ASN A 161 -26.83 1.99 1.69
C ASN A 161 -27.45 1.40 2.97
N PRO A 162 -28.72 1.71 3.32
CA PRO A 162 -29.41 1.08 4.45
C PRO A 162 -29.33 -0.45 4.49
N ALA A 163 -29.32 -1.13 3.33
CA ALA A 163 -29.20 -2.58 3.25
C ALA A 163 -27.90 -3.10 3.90
N TRP A 164 -26.81 -2.32 3.85
CA TRP A 164 -25.50 -2.67 4.43
C TRP A 164 -25.60 -3.18 5.87
N TYR A 165 -26.32 -2.44 6.72
CA TYR A 165 -26.43 -2.70 8.16
C TYR A 165 -27.23 -3.98 8.49
N THR A 166 -27.92 -4.56 7.50
CA THR A 166 -28.58 -5.86 7.64
C THR A 166 -27.62 -7.04 7.46
N PHE A 167 -26.44 -6.80 6.86
CA PHE A 167 -25.46 -7.87 6.56
C PHE A 167 -24.12 -7.64 7.25
N TRP A 168 -23.80 -6.39 7.57
CA TRP A 168 -22.54 -5.98 8.18
C TRP A 168 -22.79 -5.28 9.50
N ARG A 169 -22.07 -5.70 10.54
CA ARG A 169 -22.06 -5.04 11.84
C ARG A 169 -20.73 -4.32 12.06
N PRO A 170 -20.73 -3.13 12.69
CA PRO A 170 -19.49 -2.48 13.09
C PRO A 170 -18.80 -3.31 14.18
N LEU A 171 -17.47 -3.30 14.20
CA LEU A 171 -16.68 -3.82 15.30
C LEU A 171 -16.22 -2.68 16.21
N HIS A 172 -16.24 -2.90 17.52
CA HIS A 172 -15.94 -1.85 18.49
C HIS A 172 -14.55 -2.02 19.11
N GLY A 173 -13.86 -0.90 19.30
CA GLY A 173 -12.56 -0.87 19.96
C GLY A 173 -12.70 -0.87 21.48
N THR A 174 -11.74 -1.46 22.18
CA THR A 174 -11.72 -1.55 23.65
C THR A 174 -10.70 -0.59 24.30
N SER A 175 -10.21 0.38 23.54
CA SER A 175 -9.37 1.49 24.02
C SER A 175 -9.65 2.77 23.24
N SER A 176 -9.24 3.92 23.78
CA SER A 176 -9.42 5.22 23.09
C SER A 176 -8.66 5.30 21.76
N GLN A 177 -7.51 4.63 21.63
CA GLN A 177 -6.75 4.56 20.38
C GLN A 177 -7.42 3.66 19.32
N MET A 178 -8.22 2.71 19.78
CA MET A 178 -8.97 1.79 18.92
C MET A 178 -10.37 2.31 18.61
N ALA A 179 -10.78 3.45 19.17
CA ALA A 179 -12.08 4.04 18.91
C ALA A 179 -12.30 4.23 17.39
N ARG A 180 -13.53 3.96 16.97
CA ARG A 180 -13.98 4.12 15.58
C ARG A 180 -15.18 5.06 15.53
N PRO A 181 -15.49 5.67 14.37
CA PRO A 181 -16.66 6.51 14.24
C PRO A 181 -17.93 5.81 14.74
N TRP A 182 -18.79 6.56 15.43
CA TRP A 182 -20.09 6.10 15.90
C TRP A 182 -20.94 5.52 14.76
N VAL A 183 -21.52 4.35 15.01
CA VAL A 183 -22.53 3.74 14.15
C VAL A 183 -23.74 3.44 15.02
N ALA A 184 -24.92 3.89 14.60
CA ALA A 184 -26.14 3.63 15.35
C ALA A 184 -26.46 2.12 15.37
N PRO A 185 -26.60 1.48 16.55
CA PRO A 185 -26.95 0.08 16.64
C PRO A 185 -28.32 -0.21 16.00
N THR A 186 -28.42 -1.36 15.32
CA THR A 186 -29.63 -1.82 14.64
C THR A 186 -30.29 -2.99 15.35
N GLY A 187 -29.59 -3.65 16.28
CA GLY A 187 -30.13 -4.71 17.11
C GLY A 187 -29.18 -5.13 18.23
N ALA A 188 -29.42 -6.29 18.83
CA ALA A 188 -28.58 -6.78 19.93
C ALA A 188 -27.14 -7.16 19.50
N HIS A 189 -26.92 -7.36 18.19
CA HIS A 189 -25.66 -7.87 17.65
C HIS A 189 -24.60 -6.78 17.42
N ASP A 190 -24.98 -5.51 17.48
CA ASP A 190 -24.13 -4.34 17.23
C ASP A 190 -24.29 -3.26 18.31
N ILE A 191 -24.78 -3.63 19.49
CA ILE A 191 -24.77 -2.72 20.65
C ILE A 191 -23.32 -2.45 21.09
N TYR A 192 -23.12 -1.32 21.74
CA TYR A 192 -21.85 -1.05 22.42
C TYR A 192 -21.86 -1.69 23.80
N HIS A 193 -20.86 -2.51 24.09
CA HIS A 193 -20.66 -3.14 25.39
C HIS A 193 -19.87 -2.26 26.35
N ALA A 194 -20.03 -2.53 27.64
CA ALA A 194 -19.25 -1.84 28.68
C ALA A 194 -17.73 -1.94 28.42
N GLY A 195 -17.06 -0.79 28.39
CA GLY A 195 -15.64 -0.68 28.11
C GLY A 195 -15.28 -0.46 26.65
N GLU A 196 -16.24 -0.49 25.73
CA GLU A 196 -16.02 -0.16 24.32
C GLU A 196 -15.98 1.35 24.07
N TYR A 197 -15.32 1.74 22.98
CA TYR A 197 -15.04 3.13 22.65
C TYR A 197 -15.52 3.48 21.25
N MET A 198 -15.95 4.73 21.09
CA MET A 198 -16.30 5.30 19.81
C MET A 198 -15.94 6.79 19.74
N ILE A 199 -15.78 7.29 18.52
CA ILE A 199 -15.65 8.72 18.23
C ILE A 199 -17.05 9.21 17.83
N TYR A 200 -17.64 10.08 18.65
CA TYR A 200 -18.99 10.57 18.41
C TYR A 200 -19.01 11.67 17.34
N THR A 201 -20.20 12.04 16.90
CA THR A 201 -20.42 13.04 15.84
C THR A 201 -19.90 14.44 16.21
N ASP A 202 -19.69 14.71 17.49
CA ASP A 202 -19.05 15.93 18.00
C ASP A 202 -17.51 15.89 17.98
N GLY A 203 -16.93 14.79 17.49
CA GLY A 203 -15.49 14.56 17.37
C GLY A 203 -14.80 14.11 18.66
N LYS A 204 -15.53 13.95 19.77
CA LYS A 204 -14.93 13.46 21.03
C LYS A 204 -14.94 11.94 21.09
N THR A 205 -14.00 11.39 21.84
CA THR A 205 -13.98 9.96 22.15
C THR A 205 -14.83 9.71 23.39
N TYR A 206 -15.71 8.74 23.29
CA TYR A 206 -16.55 8.27 24.37
C TYR A 206 -16.23 6.82 24.70
N ARG A 207 -16.30 6.49 25.99
CA ARG A 207 -16.31 5.12 26.49
C ARG A 207 -17.70 4.76 26.97
N CYS A 208 -18.18 3.58 26.56
CA CYS A 208 -19.42 3.02 27.06
C CYS A 208 -19.20 2.47 28.47
N LYS A 209 -20.02 2.88 29.44
CA LYS A 209 -19.93 2.44 30.84
C LYS A 209 -20.75 1.19 31.14
N GLN A 210 -21.74 0.92 30.28
CA GLN A 210 -22.67 -0.20 30.36
C GLN A 210 -23.19 -0.51 28.96
N ASP A 211 -23.63 -1.73 28.72
CA ASP A 211 -24.22 -2.13 27.45
C ASP A 211 -25.34 -1.16 27.01
N SER A 212 -25.23 -0.62 25.80
CA SER A 212 -26.13 0.39 25.29
C SER A 212 -26.33 0.28 23.78
N ALA A 213 -27.60 0.38 23.37
CA ALA A 213 -28.02 0.54 21.99
C ALA A 213 -28.24 2.03 21.60
N TYR A 214 -27.93 2.96 22.51
CA TYR A 214 -28.34 4.37 22.40
C TYR A 214 -27.13 5.30 22.36
N SER A 215 -27.27 6.42 21.67
CA SER A 215 -26.23 7.44 21.55
C SER A 215 -25.94 8.15 22.90
N PRO A 216 -24.83 8.89 23.02
CA PRO A 216 -24.61 9.79 24.15
C PRO A 216 -25.68 10.87 24.33
N ASP A 217 -26.42 11.25 23.28
CA ASP A 217 -27.51 12.21 23.38
C ASP A 217 -28.79 11.56 23.94
N ASP A 218 -29.07 10.32 23.52
CA ASP A 218 -30.27 9.57 23.92
C ASP A 218 -30.14 8.91 25.30
N GLN A 219 -28.94 8.44 25.65
CA GLN A 219 -28.64 7.83 26.94
C GLN A 219 -27.30 8.32 27.52
N PRO A 220 -27.18 9.60 27.92
CA PRO A 220 -25.92 10.17 28.43
C PRO A 220 -25.33 9.41 29.63
N SER A 221 -26.20 8.78 30.43
CA SER A 221 -25.79 7.98 31.58
C SER A 221 -24.98 6.74 31.21
N ALA A 222 -25.08 6.24 29.97
CA ALA A 222 -24.30 5.11 29.50
C ALA A 222 -22.89 5.48 29.04
N TRP A 223 -22.55 6.77 28.91
CA TRP A 223 -21.31 7.21 28.27
C TRP A 223 -20.46 8.12 29.16
N GLU A 224 -19.14 8.10 28.96
CA GLU A 224 -18.20 9.09 29.49
C GLU A 224 -17.24 9.58 28.42
N ILE A 225 -16.90 10.87 28.43
CA ILE A 225 -15.87 11.45 27.55
C ILE A 225 -14.50 11.09 28.12
N VAL A 226 -13.55 10.72 27.27
CA VAL A 226 -12.16 10.36 27.64
C VAL A 226 -11.11 11.30 27.05
#